data_AF-A0A7Y8K1M9-F1
#
_entry.id   AF-A0A7Y8K1M9-F1
#
_cell.length_a   1.000
_cell.length_b   1.000
_cell.length_c   1.000
_cell.angle_alpha   90.00
_cell.angle_beta   90.00
_cell.angle_gamma   90.00
#
_symmetry.space_group_name_H-M   'P 1'
#
loop_
_entity.id
_entity.type
_entity.pdbx_description
1 polymer ?
#
loop_
_entity_poly.entity_id
_entity_poly.type
_entity_poly.pdbx_seq_one_letter_code
_entity_poly.pdbx_strand_id
1 'polypeptide(L)'
;MNDASPLPVVIIGGGFSGAMLAARLAERGQASVLIERGDIIGLGVAYSTLNDAHRLNVRAGRMSAVADRPDDFIDWLAAHCPQQADPDGFAPRRLYGLYVRDRLDAVEAAHPGLIRRICGAVIAVDGRSAILSTGERIEGRAVVLATGNPAPRTTPAGEDGRIIANPWTPDALTPIQPDDDVLILGAGLTMVDVLLTLTAQGWRGWATAVSRRGLLP
;
A
#
# COMPACT_ATOMS: atom_id res chain seq x y z
N MET A 1 35.43 20.92 15.43
CA MET A 1 34.11 20.36 15.77
C MET A 1 33.11 20.89 14.76
N ASN A 2 32.80 20.10 13.73
CA ASN A 2 31.64 20.31 12.87
C ASN A 2 31.37 18.98 12.16
N ASP A 3 30.98 17.98 12.95
CA ASP A 3 30.54 16.69 12.42
C ASP A 3 29.04 16.80 12.19
N ALA A 4 28.67 17.59 11.18
CA ALA A 4 27.29 17.68 10.75
C ALA A 4 26.95 16.35 10.08
N SER A 5 26.31 15.45 10.81
CA SER A 5 25.75 14.22 10.25
C SER A 5 25.04 14.54 8.93
N PRO A 6 25.35 13.83 7.83
CA PRO A 6 24.79 14.15 6.53
C PRO A 6 23.26 14.14 6.59
N LEU A 7 22.64 15.18 6.00
CA LEU A 7 21.18 15.32 5.98
C LEU A 7 20.49 14.03 5.48
N PRO A 8 19.34 13.64 6.06
CA PRO A 8 18.66 12.41 5.70
C PRO A 8 18.04 12.48 4.30
N VAL A 9 17.65 11.33 3.75
CA VAL A 9 16.72 11.29 2.61
C VAL A 9 15.30 11.43 3.13
N VAL A 10 14.52 12.36 2.58
CA VAL A 10 13.10 12.52 2.93
C VAL A 10 12.27 11.68 1.98
N ILE A 11 11.42 10.81 2.51
CA ILE A 11 10.58 9.88 1.75
C ILE A 11 9.12 10.21 2.04
N ILE A 12 8.36 10.54 0.99
CA ILE A 12 6.95 10.91 1.08
C ILE A 12 6.09 9.74 0.62
N GLY A 13 5.40 9.11 1.56
CA GLY A 13 4.60 7.90 1.37
C GLY A 13 5.23 6.70 2.04
N GLY A 14 4.54 6.13 3.02
CA GLY A 14 4.91 4.96 3.81
C GLY A 14 4.32 3.64 3.30
N GLY A 15 3.86 3.57 2.04
CA GLY A 15 3.54 2.30 1.40
C GLY A 15 4.79 1.46 1.11
N PHE A 16 4.63 0.36 0.38
CA PHE A 16 5.72 -0.56 0.01
C PHE A 16 7.01 0.12 -0.42
N SER A 17 6.95 0.98 -1.44
CA SER A 17 8.14 1.62 -2.00
C SER A 17 8.89 2.49 -1.00
N GLY A 18 8.17 3.23 -0.15
CA GLY A 18 8.78 4.09 0.85
C GLY A 18 9.36 3.31 2.02
N ALA A 19 8.63 2.30 2.51
CA ALA A 19 9.10 1.41 3.56
C ALA A 19 10.36 0.65 3.14
N MET A 20 10.35 0.03 1.95
CA MET A 20 11.52 -0.72 1.47
C MET A 20 12.69 0.19 1.11
N LEU A 21 12.45 1.42 0.64
CA LEU A 21 13.52 2.39 0.46
C LEU A 21 14.16 2.78 1.81
N ALA A 22 13.36 3.08 2.83
CA ALA A 22 13.86 3.41 4.16
C ALA A 22 14.71 2.26 4.74
N ALA A 23 14.22 1.02 4.61
CA ALA A 23 14.95 -0.17 5.01
C ALA A 23 16.30 -0.30 4.27
N ARG A 24 16.30 -0.20 2.93
CA ARG A 24 17.55 -0.30 2.14
C ARG A 24 18.54 0.83 2.41
N LEU A 25 18.07 2.03 2.76
CA LEU A 25 18.95 3.13 3.16
C LEU A 25 19.60 2.85 4.51
N ALA A 26 18.84 2.37 5.49
CA ALA A 26 19.35 2.02 6.82
C ALA A 26 20.40 0.90 6.74
N GLU A 27 20.15 -0.15 5.96
CA GLU A 27 21.13 -1.23 5.70
C GLU A 27 22.43 -0.73 5.05
N ARG A 28 22.39 0.43 4.38
CA ARG A 28 23.56 1.11 3.79
C ARG A 28 24.15 2.19 4.71
N GLY A 29 23.70 2.29 5.96
CA GLY A 29 24.17 3.30 6.91
C GLY A 29 23.68 4.73 6.61
N GLN A 30 22.59 4.88 5.85
CA GLN A 30 22.06 6.18 5.44
C GLN A 30 20.76 6.49 6.18
N ALA A 31 20.71 7.67 6.82
CA ALA A 31 19.52 8.12 7.52
C ALA A 31 18.38 8.53 6.56
N SER A 32 17.15 8.26 6.96
CA SER A 32 15.94 8.66 6.24
C SER A 32 14.84 9.17 7.17
N VAL A 33 14.00 10.06 6.64
CA VAL A 33 12.74 10.48 7.26
C VAL A 33 11.60 9.96 6.41
N LEU A 34 10.82 9.01 6.94
CA LEU A 34 9.68 8.40 6.28
C LEU A 34 8.39 9.09 6.75
N ILE A 35 7.71 9.78 5.84
CA ILE A 35 6.50 10.55 6.13
C ILE A 35 5.29 9.85 5.51
N GLU A 36 4.28 9.52 6.30
CA GLU A 36 3.03 8.90 5.85
C GLU A 36 1.84 9.60 6.50
N ARG A 37 0.76 9.80 5.74
CA ARG A 37 -0.46 10.46 6.23
C ARG A 37 -1.36 9.52 7.04
N GLY A 38 -1.32 8.23 6.75
CA GLY A 38 -2.10 7.20 7.43
C GLY A 38 -1.41 6.66 8.68
N ASP A 39 -2.22 6.11 9.59
CA ASP A 39 -1.71 5.58 10.88
C ASP A 39 -0.87 4.31 10.72
N ILE A 40 -0.94 3.62 9.57
CA ILE A 40 -0.25 2.35 9.32
C ILE A 40 0.75 2.51 8.18
N ILE A 41 2.03 2.53 8.55
CA ILE A 41 3.18 2.48 7.63
C ILE A 41 3.45 1.02 7.23
N GLY A 42 3.83 0.81 5.97
CA GLY A 42 4.26 -0.46 5.38
C GLY A 42 3.24 -1.08 4.42
N LEU A 43 1.95 -0.79 4.59
CA LEU A 43 0.89 -1.44 3.80
C LEU A 43 0.59 -0.69 2.50
N GLY A 44 0.42 0.64 2.59
CA GLY A 44 -0.17 1.42 1.51
C GLY A 44 -1.55 0.90 1.08
N VAL A 45 -2.12 1.48 0.03
CA VAL A 45 -3.47 1.09 -0.47
C VAL A 45 -3.51 -0.37 -0.95
N ALA A 46 -2.41 -0.87 -1.50
CA ALA A 46 -2.38 -2.19 -2.13
C ALA A 46 -2.48 -3.34 -1.10
N TYR A 47 -1.95 -3.15 0.11
CA TYR A 47 -1.81 -4.21 1.12
C TYR A 47 -2.53 -3.91 2.43
N SER A 48 -3.29 -2.81 2.52
CA SER A 48 -4.09 -2.45 3.70
C SER A 48 -5.44 -3.15 3.80
N THR A 49 -5.82 -3.95 2.80
CA THR A 49 -7.07 -4.71 2.82
C THR A 49 -7.09 -5.73 3.97
N LEU A 50 -8.27 -5.88 4.59
CA LEU A 50 -8.52 -6.90 5.61
C LEU A 50 -9.20 -8.15 5.05
N ASN A 51 -9.60 -8.13 3.77
CA ASN A 51 -10.27 -9.24 3.13
C ASN A 51 -9.25 -10.25 2.60
N ASP A 52 -9.21 -11.45 3.17
CA ASP A 52 -8.27 -12.48 2.74
C ASP A 52 -8.54 -12.99 1.32
N ALA A 53 -9.75 -12.81 0.78
CA ALA A 53 -10.06 -13.13 -0.61
C ALA A 53 -9.25 -12.25 -1.59
N HIS A 54 -8.78 -11.08 -1.16
CA HIS A 54 -7.92 -10.22 -1.96
C HIS A 54 -6.52 -10.82 -2.06
N ARG A 55 -6.27 -11.55 -3.14
CA ARG A 55 -4.99 -12.22 -3.41
C ARG A 55 -4.01 -11.31 -4.15
N LEU A 56 -2.73 -11.61 -4.00
CA LEU A 56 -1.69 -11.07 -4.88
C LEU A 56 -1.99 -11.48 -6.34
N ASN A 57 -1.61 -10.63 -7.29
CA ASN A 57 -1.71 -10.92 -8.72
C ASN A 57 -0.38 -11.48 -9.29
N VAL A 58 0.58 -11.76 -8.43
CA VAL A 58 1.88 -12.34 -8.74
C VAL A 58 2.09 -13.52 -7.78
N ARG A 59 2.74 -14.58 -8.28
CA ARG A 59 3.06 -15.76 -7.47
C ARG A 59 3.91 -15.39 -6.27
N ALA A 60 3.65 -16.00 -5.12
CA ALA A 60 4.33 -15.69 -3.86
C ALA A 60 5.86 -15.86 -3.98
N GLY A 61 6.35 -16.87 -4.71
CA GLY A 61 7.78 -17.07 -4.96
C GLY A 61 8.45 -15.99 -5.82
N ARG A 62 7.69 -15.02 -6.34
CA ARG A 62 8.20 -13.87 -7.10
C ARG A 62 7.98 -12.53 -6.40
N MET A 63 7.60 -12.56 -5.12
CA MET A 63 7.18 -11.38 -4.38
C MET A 63 8.20 -10.92 -3.32
N SER A 64 9.40 -11.51 -3.24
CA SER A 64 10.41 -11.02 -2.29
C SER A 64 10.66 -9.52 -2.40
N ALA A 65 10.74 -8.85 -1.24
CA ALA A 65 11.10 -7.44 -1.14
C ALA A 65 12.63 -7.22 -1.09
N VAL A 66 13.41 -8.30 -1.08
CA VAL A 66 14.87 -8.28 -0.95
C VAL A 66 15.47 -8.90 -2.22
N ALA A 67 16.06 -8.06 -3.07
CA ALA A 67 16.51 -8.45 -4.41
C ALA A 67 17.52 -9.61 -4.43
N ASP A 68 18.34 -9.72 -3.39
CA ASP A 68 19.36 -10.75 -3.20
C ASP A 68 18.86 -11.98 -2.41
N ARG A 69 17.59 -12.00 -2.00
CA ARG A 69 16.96 -13.12 -1.29
C ARG A 69 15.61 -13.44 -1.94
N PRO A 70 15.59 -14.16 -3.08
CA PRO A 70 14.36 -14.41 -3.84
C PRO A 70 13.26 -15.14 -3.03
N ASP A 71 13.66 -15.95 -2.05
CA ASP A 71 12.75 -16.73 -1.21
C ASP A 71 12.30 -16.01 0.07
N ASP A 72 12.73 -14.76 0.32
CA ASP A 72 12.52 -14.07 1.61
C ASP A 72 11.04 -13.99 2.04
N PHE A 73 10.13 -13.78 1.08
CA PHE A 73 8.69 -13.79 1.38
C PHE A 73 8.15 -15.20 1.65
N ILE A 74 8.67 -16.22 0.97
CA ILE A 74 8.28 -17.62 1.19
C ILE A 74 8.77 -18.11 2.55
N ASP A 75 10.01 -17.80 2.91
CA ASP A 75 10.57 -18.08 4.23
C ASP A 75 9.72 -17.40 5.32
N TRP A 76 9.32 -16.15 5.11
CA TRP A 76 8.44 -15.44 6.03
C TRP A 76 7.07 -16.12 6.15
N LEU A 77 6.46 -16.52 5.03
CA LEU A 77 5.20 -17.25 5.05
C LEU A 77 5.33 -18.60 5.76
N ALA A 78 6.41 -19.35 5.53
CA ALA A 78 6.66 -20.62 6.17
C ALA A 78 6.78 -20.49 7.70
N ALA A 79 7.32 -19.37 8.19
CA ALA A 79 7.44 -19.10 9.61
C ALA A 79 6.14 -18.62 10.27
N HIS A 80 5.31 -17.84 9.57
CA HIS A 80 4.14 -17.15 10.18
C HIS A 80 2.79 -17.74 9.79
N CYS A 81 2.69 -18.27 8.58
CA CYS A 81 1.46 -18.81 7.97
C CYS A 81 1.80 -20.00 7.04
N PRO A 82 2.30 -21.14 7.57
CA PRO A 82 2.79 -22.25 6.76
C PRO A 82 1.80 -22.75 5.70
N GLN A 83 0.50 -22.69 5.98
CA GLN A 83 -0.58 -23.04 5.07
C GLN A 83 -0.73 -22.13 3.84
N GLN A 84 -0.06 -20.98 3.83
CA GLN A 84 -0.01 -20.03 2.71
C GLN A 84 1.37 -20.01 2.02
N ALA A 85 2.33 -20.82 2.48
CA ALA A 85 3.70 -20.86 1.98
C ALA A 85 3.85 -21.69 0.70
N ASP A 86 2.96 -21.49 -0.27
CA ASP A 86 3.03 -22.09 -1.61
C ASP A 86 3.74 -21.10 -2.57
N PRO A 87 4.96 -21.41 -3.06
CA PRO A 87 5.68 -20.55 -4.00
C PRO A 87 4.92 -20.27 -5.29
N ASP A 88 4.10 -21.21 -5.76
CA ASP A 88 3.28 -21.06 -6.95
C ASP A 88 1.91 -20.44 -6.65
N GLY A 89 1.56 -20.33 -5.38
CA GLY A 89 0.32 -19.77 -4.89
C GLY A 89 0.25 -18.24 -4.98
N PHE A 90 -0.98 -17.73 -4.80
CA PHE A 90 -1.27 -16.31 -4.72
C PHE A 90 -1.69 -15.97 -3.30
N ALA A 91 -0.72 -15.61 -2.44
CA ALA A 91 -0.99 -15.33 -1.04
C ALA A 91 -1.94 -14.11 -0.87
N PRO A 92 -2.72 -14.05 0.22
CA PRO A 92 -3.51 -12.86 0.54
C PRO A 92 -2.64 -11.61 0.62
N ARG A 93 -3.12 -10.50 0.03
CA ARG A 93 -2.40 -9.21 0.00
C ARG A 93 -2.10 -8.68 1.40
N ARG A 94 -2.98 -8.94 2.36
CA ARG A 94 -2.77 -8.61 3.77
C ARG A 94 -1.50 -9.23 4.33
N LEU A 95 -1.22 -10.51 4.02
CA LEU A 95 0.01 -11.18 4.50
C LEU A 95 1.26 -10.56 3.90
N TYR A 96 1.21 -10.15 2.63
CA TYR A 96 2.31 -9.42 2.03
C TYR A 96 2.58 -8.09 2.73
N GLY A 97 1.51 -7.38 3.11
CA GLY A 97 1.62 -6.16 3.91
C GLY A 97 2.27 -6.40 5.29
N LEU A 98 1.91 -7.49 5.97
CA LEU A 98 2.54 -7.88 7.24
C LEU A 98 4.04 -8.16 7.06
N TYR A 99 4.40 -8.92 6.02
CA TYR A 99 5.80 -9.18 5.66
C TYR A 99 6.61 -7.88 5.48
N VAL A 100 6.07 -6.90 4.74
CA VAL A 100 6.73 -5.60 4.51
C VAL A 100 6.93 -4.84 5.82
N ARG A 101 5.94 -4.87 6.72
CA ARG A 101 6.02 -4.23 8.03
C ARG A 101 7.05 -4.89 8.92
N ASP A 102 6.99 -6.22 9.05
CA ASP A 102 7.94 -6.98 9.87
C ASP A 102 9.38 -6.76 9.39
N ARG A 103 9.58 -6.67 8.06
CA ARG A 103 10.88 -6.34 7.48
C ARG A 103 11.35 -4.94 7.86
N LEU A 104 10.48 -3.94 7.75
CA LEU A 104 10.82 -2.57 8.13
C LEU A 104 11.16 -2.47 9.63
N ASP A 105 10.35 -3.09 10.48
CA ASP A 105 10.55 -3.10 11.93
C ASP A 105 11.85 -3.82 12.32
N ALA A 106 12.16 -4.96 11.69
CA ALA A 106 13.41 -5.68 11.90
C ALA A 106 14.65 -4.86 11.50
N VAL A 107 14.59 -4.15 10.37
CA VAL A 107 15.69 -3.28 9.93
C VAL A 107 15.85 -2.07 10.85
N GLU A 108 14.76 -1.45 11.27
CA GLU A 108 14.81 -0.33 12.23
C GLU A 108 15.42 -0.75 13.57
N ALA A 109 15.09 -1.95 14.06
CA ALA A 109 15.68 -2.51 15.27
C ALA A 109 17.18 -2.81 15.10
N ALA A 110 17.61 -3.30 13.94
CA ALA A 110 19.02 -3.59 13.65
C ALA A 110 19.85 -2.32 13.39
N HIS A 111 19.21 -1.21 12.99
CA HIS A 111 19.85 0.05 12.61
C HIS A 111 19.23 1.25 13.35
N PRO A 112 19.35 1.30 14.68
CA PRO A 112 18.67 2.31 15.49
C PRO A 112 19.07 3.74 15.10
N GLY A 113 18.08 4.61 14.94
CA GLY A 113 18.28 6.02 14.60
C GLY A 113 18.46 6.33 13.12
N LEU A 114 18.50 5.34 12.22
CA LEU A 114 18.60 5.57 10.77
C LEU A 114 17.25 5.78 10.07
N ILE A 115 16.14 5.46 10.75
CA ILE A 115 14.80 5.68 10.21
C ILE A 115 14.03 6.54 11.21
N ARG A 116 13.57 7.71 10.79
CA ARG A 116 12.62 8.55 11.55
C ARG A 116 11.26 8.48 10.88
N ARG A 117 10.25 7.92 11.55
CA ARG A 117 8.86 7.90 11.06
C ARG A 117 8.13 9.17 11.49
N ILE A 118 7.39 9.79 10.57
CA ILE A 118 6.51 10.94 10.83
C ILE A 118 5.12 10.59 10.30
N CYS A 119 4.11 10.64 11.18
CA CYS A 119 2.72 10.64 10.76
C CYS A 119 2.30 12.07 10.41
N GLY A 120 2.03 12.34 9.14
CA GLY A 120 1.67 13.67 8.65
C GLY A 120 1.46 13.74 7.14
N ALA A 121 0.64 14.70 6.72
CA ALA A 121 0.40 14.95 5.30
C ALA A 121 1.42 15.96 4.77
N VAL A 122 2.14 15.62 3.70
CA VAL A 122 2.98 16.58 2.97
C VAL A 122 2.12 17.30 1.93
N ILE A 123 2.11 18.63 1.97
CA ILE A 123 1.30 19.49 1.09
C ILE A 123 2.13 20.15 -0.01
N ALA A 124 3.45 20.27 0.18
CA ALA A 124 4.34 20.83 -0.82
C ALA A 124 5.77 20.26 -0.71
N VAL A 125 6.49 20.34 -1.83
CA VAL A 125 7.93 20.07 -1.90
C VAL A 125 8.60 21.34 -2.41
N ASP A 126 9.62 21.82 -1.69
CA ASP A 126 10.39 23.00 -2.05
C ASP A 126 11.88 22.65 -2.02
N GLY A 127 12.49 22.57 -3.21
CA GLY A 127 13.87 22.10 -3.38
C GLY A 127 14.07 20.70 -2.83
N ARG A 128 14.77 20.59 -1.70
CA ARG A 128 15.05 19.31 -1.00
C ARG A 128 14.30 19.19 0.33
N SER A 129 13.23 19.96 0.49
CA SER A 129 12.43 19.99 1.71
C SER A 129 10.99 19.54 1.43
N ALA A 130 10.41 18.80 2.36
CA ALA A 130 8.99 18.49 2.39
C ALA A 130 8.29 19.44 3.39
N ILE A 131 7.13 19.98 3.03
CA ILE A 131 6.33 20.86 3.88
C ILE A 131 5.09 20.10 4.32
N LEU A 132 4.97 19.86 5.62
CA LEU A 132 3.83 19.21 6.25
C LEU A 132 2.62 20.16 6.29
N SER A 133 1.41 19.60 6.40
CA SER A 133 0.16 20.36 6.55
C SER A 133 0.13 21.24 7.81
N THR A 134 0.97 20.93 8.80
CA THR A 134 1.21 21.72 10.01
C THR A 134 2.08 22.97 9.75
N GLY A 135 2.67 23.09 8.57
CA GLY A 135 3.66 24.11 8.22
C GLY A 135 5.11 23.73 8.56
N GLU A 136 5.33 22.60 9.24
CA GLU A 136 6.69 22.11 9.54
C GLU A 136 7.43 21.77 8.25
N ARG A 137 8.70 22.23 8.16
CA ARG A 137 9.60 21.97 7.04
C ARG A 137 10.60 20.88 7.41
N ILE A 138 10.58 19.77 6.68
CA ILE A 138 11.53 18.66 6.82
C ILE A 138 12.58 18.78 5.74
N GLU A 139 13.81 19.13 6.11
CA GLU A 139 14.93 19.24 5.18
C GLU A 139 15.67 17.92 5.01
N GLY A 140 16.09 17.64 3.76
CA GLY A 140 16.89 16.48 3.44
C GLY A 140 17.96 16.76 2.40
N ARG A 141 18.81 15.75 2.14
CA ARG A 141 19.75 15.78 1.02
C ARG A 141 19.09 15.43 -0.32
N ALA A 142 17.91 14.81 -0.28
CA ALA A 142 17.04 14.47 -1.40
C ALA A 142 15.61 14.24 -0.90
N VAL A 143 14.63 14.41 -1.77
CA VAL A 143 13.22 14.07 -1.53
C VAL A 143 12.81 12.98 -2.52
N VAL A 144 12.19 11.92 -2.02
CA VAL A 144 11.66 10.81 -2.81
C VAL A 144 10.15 10.76 -2.69
N LEU A 145 9.46 10.74 -3.83
CA LEU A 145 8.01 10.58 -3.90
C LEU A 145 7.65 9.10 -4.03
N ALA A 146 7.12 8.53 -2.97
CA ALA A 146 6.63 7.15 -2.87
C ALA A 146 5.13 7.12 -2.55
N THR A 147 4.36 8.04 -3.15
CA THR A 147 2.96 8.32 -2.82
C THR A 147 1.95 7.28 -3.30
N GLY A 148 2.41 6.23 -4.00
CA GLY A 148 1.58 5.15 -4.51
C GLY A 148 0.68 5.58 -5.67
N ASN A 149 -0.42 4.84 -5.86
CA ASN A 149 -1.38 5.14 -6.91
C ASN A 149 -2.35 6.24 -6.45
N PRO A 150 -2.73 7.18 -7.34
CA PRO A 150 -3.78 8.15 -7.04
C PRO A 150 -5.11 7.44 -6.80
N ALA A 151 -6.01 8.10 -6.07
CA ALA A 151 -7.38 7.64 -5.93
C ALA A 151 -8.05 7.48 -7.32
N PRO A 152 -9.00 6.53 -7.47
CA PRO A 152 -9.74 6.39 -8.71
C PRO A 152 -10.34 7.71 -9.16
N ARG A 153 -10.20 8.04 -10.45
CA ARG A 153 -10.88 9.18 -11.05
C ARG A 153 -12.26 8.72 -11.48
N THR A 154 -13.30 9.21 -10.82
CA THR A 154 -14.68 8.94 -11.18
C THR A 154 -15.33 10.17 -11.82
N THR A 155 -16.45 9.94 -12.50
CA THR A 155 -17.38 11.02 -12.81
C THR A 155 -17.84 11.68 -11.51
N PRO A 156 -18.14 13.00 -11.51
CA PRO A 156 -18.73 13.66 -10.35
C PRO A 156 -19.90 12.82 -9.83
N ALA A 157 -20.00 12.64 -8.51
CA ALA A 157 -21.14 11.96 -7.92
C ALA A 157 -22.41 12.70 -8.38
N GLY A 158 -23.32 11.97 -9.01
CA GLY A 158 -24.70 12.40 -9.11
C GLY A 158 -25.25 12.61 -7.70
N GLU A 159 -26.20 13.53 -7.57
CA GLU A 159 -26.81 13.90 -6.29
C GLU A 159 -27.62 12.76 -5.64
N ASP A 160 -27.78 11.63 -6.33
CA ASP A 160 -28.61 10.50 -5.97
C ASP A 160 -27.94 9.44 -5.09
N GLY A 161 -26.66 9.63 -4.72
CA GLY A 161 -25.97 8.79 -3.72
C GLY A 161 -25.66 7.35 -4.15
N ARG A 162 -25.89 7.01 -5.43
CA ARG A 162 -25.68 5.67 -6.00
C ARG A 162 -24.27 5.46 -6.55
N ILE A 163 -23.43 6.49 -6.56
CA ILE A 163 -22.07 6.45 -7.11
C ILE A 163 -21.06 6.29 -5.97
N ILE A 164 -20.40 5.14 -5.95
CA ILE A 164 -19.27 4.88 -5.07
C ILE A 164 -17.98 5.29 -5.80
N ALA A 165 -17.46 6.47 -5.45
CA ALA A 165 -16.29 7.05 -6.13
C ALA A 165 -14.99 6.28 -5.85
N ASN A 166 -14.83 5.79 -4.62
CA ASN A 166 -13.63 5.06 -4.22
C ASN A 166 -14.03 3.84 -3.39
N PRO A 167 -13.93 2.61 -3.92
CA PRO A 167 -14.34 1.41 -3.19
C PRO A 167 -13.40 1.05 -2.02
N TRP A 168 -12.28 1.77 -1.89
CA TRP A 168 -11.29 1.55 -0.84
C TRP A 168 -11.48 2.43 0.38
N THR A 169 -12.43 3.38 0.35
CA THR A 169 -12.76 4.12 1.58
C THR A 169 -13.42 3.16 2.57
N PRO A 170 -13.19 3.33 3.89
CA PRO A 170 -13.93 2.58 4.90
C PRO A 170 -15.43 2.67 4.62
N ASP A 171 -16.11 1.53 4.74
CA ASP A 171 -17.56 1.40 4.58
C ASP A 171 -18.12 1.80 3.20
N ALA A 172 -17.27 1.98 2.18
CA ALA A 172 -17.69 2.40 0.83
C ALA A 172 -18.78 1.51 0.21
N LEU A 173 -18.70 0.21 0.48
CA LEU A 173 -19.57 -0.80 -0.11
C LEU A 173 -20.76 -1.16 0.79
N THR A 174 -20.78 -0.70 2.04
CA THR A 174 -21.85 -0.96 3.01
C THR A 174 -23.26 -0.57 2.54
N PRO A 175 -23.44 0.50 1.73
CA PRO A 175 -24.76 0.84 1.21
C PRO A 175 -25.37 -0.20 0.26
N ILE A 176 -24.55 -1.05 -0.40
CA ILE A 176 -25.02 -2.04 -1.37
C ILE A 176 -25.76 -3.16 -0.64
N GLN A 177 -27.05 -3.32 -0.94
CA GLN A 177 -27.88 -4.36 -0.34
C GLN A 177 -27.61 -5.73 -0.99
N PRO A 178 -27.94 -6.85 -0.30
CA PRO A 178 -27.62 -8.18 -0.79
C PRO A 178 -28.18 -8.52 -2.19
N ASP A 179 -29.31 -7.93 -2.59
CA ASP A 179 -29.96 -8.23 -3.87
C ASP A 179 -29.89 -7.06 -4.86
N ASP A 180 -29.07 -6.02 -4.59
CA ASP A 180 -28.86 -4.89 -5.49
C ASP A 180 -28.02 -5.27 -6.70
N ASP A 181 -28.37 -4.77 -7.89
CA ASP A 181 -27.50 -4.88 -9.07
C ASP A 181 -26.46 -3.76 -9.08
N VAL A 182 -25.23 -4.07 -9.48
CA VAL A 182 -24.11 -3.13 -9.50
C VAL A 182 -23.54 -2.93 -10.91
N LEU A 183 -23.28 -1.67 -11.25
CA LEU A 183 -22.52 -1.30 -12.45
C LEU A 183 -21.08 -0.95 -12.04
N ILE A 184 -20.09 -1.62 -12.62
CA ILE A 184 -18.67 -1.36 -12.36
C ILE A 184 -18.02 -0.75 -13.61
N LEU A 185 -17.45 0.44 -13.45
CA LEU A 185 -16.70 1.12 -14.50
C LEU A 185 -15.24 0.65 -14.47
N GLY A 186 -14.90 -0.24 -15.40
CA GLY A 186 -13.59 -0.89 -15.50
C GLY A 186 -13.67 -2.37 -15.15
N ALA A 187 -12.94 -3.20 -15.92
CA ALA A 187 -12.87 -4.64 -15.75
C ALA A 187 -11.44 -5.10 -15.45
N GLY A 188 -10.78 -4.45 -14.48
CA GLY A 188 -9.43 -4.81 -14.01
C GLY A 188 -9.45 -5.50 -12.64
N LEU A 189 -8.29 -5.70 -12.02
CA LEU A 189 -8.18 -6.35 -10.70
C LEU A 189 -9.01 -5.66 -9.61
N THR A 190 -9.14 -4.33 -9.65
CA THR A 190 -10.02 -3.59 -8.72
C THR A 190 -11.47 -4.05 -8.80
N MET A 191 -11.99 -4.37 -9.99
CA MET A 191 -13.34 -4.93 -10.13
C MET A 191 -13.43 -6.28 -9.43
N VAL A 192 -12.45 -7.16 -9.66
CA VAL A 192 -12.39 -8.49 -9.02
C VAL A 192 -12.43 -8.35 -7.51
N ASP A 193 -11.62 -7.45 -6.94
CA ASP A 193 -11.59 -7.22 -5.50
C ASP A 193 -12.91 -6.69 -4.93
N VAL A 194 -13.59 -5.77 -5.65
CA VAL A 194 -14.91 -5.27 -5.26
C VAL A 194 -15.91 -6.43 -5.22
N LEU A 195 -15.96 -7.25 -6.27
CA LEU A 195 -16.86 -8.40 -6.34
C LEU A 195 -16.57 -9.45 -5.26
N LEU A 196 -15.29 -9.72 -4.98
CA LEU A 196 -14.88 -10.60 -3.89
C LEU A 196 -15.32 -10.06 -2.52
N THR A 197 -15.24 -8.74 -2.30
CA THR A 197 -15.75 -8.12 -1.07
C THR A 197 -17.26 -8.21 -0.95
N LEU A 198 -18.00 -7.89 -2.01
CA LEU A 198 -19.46 -8.00 -2.01
C LEU A 198 -19.92 -9.44 -1.77
N THR A 199 -19.28 -10.41 -2.44
CA THR A 199 -19.59 -11.83 -2.27
C THR A 199 -19.35 -12.27 -0.83
N ALA A 200 -18.24 -11.83 -0.21
CA ALA A 200 -17.95 -12.11 1.20
C ALA A 200 -18.97 -11.48 2.17
N GLN A 201 -19.65 -10.40 1.75
CA GLN A 201 -20.74 -9.75 2.50
C GLN A 201 -22.11 -10.40 2.25
N GLY A 202 -22.20 -11.46 1.45
CA GLY A 202 -23.44 -12.18 1.16
C GLY A 202 -24.28 -11.57 0.03
N TRP A 203 -23.67 -10.73 -0.82
CA TRP A 203 -24.28 -10.18 -2.03
C TRP A 203 -24.60 -11.28 -3.06
N ARG A 204 -25.76 -11.15 -3.72
CA ARG A 204 -26.40 -12.11 -4.64
C ARG A 204 -26.95 -11.44 -5.91
N GLY A 205 -26.79 -10.13 -6.06
CA GLY A 205 -27.26 -9.39 -7.23
C GLY A 205 -26.41 -9.64 -8.48
N TRP A 206 -26.70 -8.91 -9.55
CA TRP A 206 -25.96 -8.97 -10.82
C TRP A 206 -24.92 -7.86 -10.93
N ALA A 207 -23.74 -8.21 -11.46
CA ALA A 207 -22.70 -7.24 -11.80
C ALA A 207 -22.64 -7.03 -13.31
N THR A 208 -22.76 -5.78 -13.74
CA THR A 208 -22.43 -5.37 -15.11
C THR A 208 -21.10 -4.62 -15.09
N ALA A 209 -20.10 -5.12 -15.82
CA ALA A 209 -18.80 -4.47 -15.93
C ALA A 209 -18.61 -3.79 -17.30
N VAL A 210 -18.23 -2.51 -17.29
CA VAL A 210 -17.95 -1.75 -18.51
C VAL A 210 -16.45 -1.66 -18.73
N SER A 211 -15.94 -2.39 -19.72
CA SER A 211 -14.52 -2.37 -20.09
C SER A 211 -14.28 -1.46 -21.28
N ARG A 212 -13.41 -0.45 -21.13
CA ARG A 212 -13.02 0.45 -22.24
C ARG A 212 -12.44 -0.28 -23.45
N ARG A 213 -11.86 -1.47 -23.24
CA ARG A 213 -11.18 -2.26 -24.28
C ARG A 213 -11.86 -3.60 -24.58
N GLY A 214 -13.00 -3.89 -23.95
CA GLY A 214 -13.67 -5.19 -24.08
C GLY A 214 -12.88 -6.38 -23.52
N LEU A 215 -11.91 -6.14 -22.65
CA LEU A 215 -11.08 -7.18 -22.02
C LEU A 215 -11.53 -7.45 -20.60
N LEU A 216 -11.44 -8.72 -20.20
CA LEU A 216 -11.41 -9.17 -18.80
C LEU A 216 -9.95 -9.25 -18.31
N PRO A 217 -9.72 -9.20 -16.98
CA PRO A 217 -8.38 -9.25 -16.39
C PRO A 217 -7.59 -10.52 -16.76
#